data_AF-A0A7K9L6C2-F1
#
_entry.id   AF-A0A7K9L6C2-F1
#
_cell.length_a   1.000
_cell.length_b   1.000
_cell.length_c   1.000
_cell.angle_alpha   90.00
_cell.angle_beta   90.00
_cell.angle_gamma   90.00
#
_symmetry.space_group_name_H-M   'P 1'
#
loop_
_entity.id
_entity.type
_entity.pdbx_description
1 polymer ?
#
loop_
_entity_poly.entity_id
_entity_poly.type
_entity_poly.pdbx_seq_one_letter_code
_entity_poly.pdbx_strand_id
1 'polypeptide(L)'
;VAWAPPLLAVLAHSTGSLVQAAVTQQPSSLSANVGETVRITCSGLSSSYSCGWYQQKVPGSGPVTVIYANDKRPSGIPSRFSGSSSGTTGTLTITGVQAEDEAVYFCGGDDSS
;
A
#
# COMPACT_ATOMS: atom_id res chain seq x y z
N VAL A 1 -6.31 -62.86 20.37
CA VAL A 1 -6.02 -62.21 19.06
C VAL A 1 -7.21 -61.33 18.74
N ALA A 2 -7.09 -60.03 19.02
CA ALA A 2 -8.14 -59.05 18.77
C ALA A 2 -7.59 -58.01 17.80
N TRP A 3 -8.08 -58.05 16.56
CA TRP A 3 -7.81 -57.04 15.54
C TRP A 3 -8.61 -55.76 15.86
N ALA A 4 -7.94 -54.62 15.90
CA ALA A 4 -8.59 -53.31 15.95
C ALA A 4 -8.76 -52.80 14.51
N PRO A 5 -9.94 -52.24 14.14
CA PRO A 5 -10.14 -51.70 12.80
C PRO A 5 -9.38 -50.37 12.63
N PRO A 6 -8.89 -50.06 11.41
CA PRO A 6 -8.12 -48.85 11.18
C PRO A 6 -9.03 -47.61 11.24
N LEU A 7 -8.64 -46.64 12.06
CA LEU A 7 -9.21 -45.29 12.06
C LEU A 7 -8.83 -44.59 10.74
N LEU A 8 -9.81 -44.38 9.87
CA LEU A 8 -9.69 -43.46 8.74
C LEU A 8 -9.56 -42.03 9.28
N ALA A 9 -8.34 -41.51 9.30
CA ALA A 9 -8.09 -40.10 9.54
C ALA A 9 -8.61 -39.29 8.34
N VAL A 10 -9.74 -38.61 8.51
CA VAL A 10 -10.23 -37.63 7.54
C VAL A 10 -9.29 -36.42 7.60
N LEU A 11 -8.45 -36.26 6.58
CA LEU A 11 -7.69 -35.02 6.37
C LEU A 11 -8.68 -33.91 5.99
N ALA A 12 -9.06 -33.09 6.98
CA ALA A 12 -9.77 -31.85 6.73
C ALA A 12 -8.84 -30.89 5.98
N HIS A 13 -8.93 -30.86 4.65
CA HIS A 13 -8.27 -29.85 3.84
C HIS A 13 -9.08 -28.56 3.95
N SER A 14 -8.72 -27.67 4.86
CA SER A 14 -9.21 -26.29 4.81
C SER A 14 -8.48 -25.56 3.68
N THR A 15 -8.93 -25.73 2.44
CA THR A 15 -8.51 -24.85 1.33
C THR A 15 -9.18 -23.50 1.51
N GLY A 16 -8.65 -22.69 2.42
CA GLY A 16 -8.96 -21.26 2.49
C GLY A 16 -8.12 -20.52 1.46
N SER A 17 -8.77 -19.85 0.52
CA SER A 17 -8.08 -18.92 -0.39
C SER A 17 -8.10 -17.53 0.22
N LEU A 18 -6.96 -17.05 0.70
CA LEU A 18 -6.79 -15.71 1.24
C LEU A 18 -6.47 -14.75 0.08
N VAL A 19 -7.46 -14.44 -0.76
CA VAL A 19 -7.26 -13.47 -1.84
C VAL A 19 -7.62 -12.08 -1.34
N GLN A 20 -6.61 -11.21 -1.20
CA GLN A 20 -6.81 -9.79 -0.98
C GLN A 20 -6.81 -9.06 -2.34
N ALA A 21 -7.71 -8.10 -2.53
CA ALA A 21 -7.72 -7.27 -3.73
C ALA A 21 -6.34 -6.58 -3.88
N ALA A 22 -5.65 -6.86 -4.98
CA ALA A 22 -4.32 -6.34 -5.23
C ALA A 22 -4.40 -4.95 -5.89
N VAL A 23 -3.73 -3.97 -5.29
CA VAL A 23 -3.51 -2.67 -5.93
C VAL A 23 -2.28 -2.73 -6.85
N THR A 24 -2.26 -1.90 -7.87
CA THR A 24 -1.12 -1.79 -8.80
C THR A 24 -0.52 -0.39 -8.71
N GLN A 25 0.77 -0.30 -8.43
CA GLN A 25 1.50 0.96 -8.35
C GLN A 25 2.35 1.20 -9.60
N GLN A 26 2.35 2.45 -10.08
CA GLN A 26 3.16 2.87 -11.23
C GLN A 26 3.83 4.23 -11.00
N PRO A 27 5.09 4.41 -11.44
CA PRO A 27 5.98 3.36 -11.93
C PRO A 27 6.46 2.45 -10.78
N SER A 28 6.93 1.24 -11.10
CA SER A 28 7.47 0.30 -10.09
C SER A 28 8.79 0.76 -9.48
N SER A 29 9.54 1.59 -10.20
CA SER A 29 10.72 2.31 -9.73
C SER A 29 10.85 3.60 -10.53
N LEU A 30 11.38 4.64 -9.90
CA LEU A 30 11.68 5.91 -10.54
C LEU A 30 12.93 6.51 -9.93
N SER A 31 13.69 7.22 -10.75
CA SER A 31 14.79 8.08 -10.31
C SER A 31 14.46 9.50 -10.69
N ALA A 32 14.75 10.45 -9.81
CA ALA A 32 14.45 11.86 -9.99
C ALA A 32 15.55 12.72 -9.38
N ASN A 33 15.81 13.87 -10.01
CA ASN A 33 16.76 14.84 -9.51
C ASN A 33 16.15 15.70 -8.40
N VAL A 34 17.01 16.26 -7.55
CA VAL A 34 16.58 17.24 -6.55
C VAL A 34 15.90 18.42 -7.24
N GLY A 35 14.72 18.80 -6.74
CA GLY A 35 13.90 19.88 -7.29
C GLY A 35 12.84 19.42 -8.30
N GLU A 36 12.91 18.20 -8.82
CA GLU A 36 11.91 17.68 -9.76
C GLU A 36 10.56 17.40 -9.08
N THR A 37 9.53 17.23 -9.91
CA THR A 37 8.21 16.78 -9.46
C THR A 37 7.96 15.36 -9.95
N VAL A 38 7.66 14.46 -9.02
CA VAL A 38 7.33 13.07 -9.34
C VAL A 38 5.88 12.76 -9.01
N ARG A 39 5.31 11.80 -9.72
CA ARG A 39 3.97 11.27 -9.49
C ARG A 39 3.99 9.75 -9.44
N ILE A 40 3.36 9.20 -8.41
CA ILE A 40 3.17 7.76 -8.24
C ILE A 40 1.67 7.51 -8.23
N THR A 41 1.19 6.57 -9.03
CA THR A 41 -0.23 6.20 -9.08
C THR A 41 -0.46 4.85 -8.45
N CYS A 42 -1.67 4.66 -7.92
CA CYS A 42 -2.13 3.43 -7.29
C CYS A 42 -3.52 3.12 -7.80
N SER A 43 -3.64 2.09 -8.64
CA SER A 43 -4.90 1.68 -9.28
C SER A 43 -5.45 0.41 -8.66
N GLY A 44 -6.76 0.19 -8.79
CA GLY A 44 -7.44 -0.99 -8.25
C GLY A 44 -7.92 -0.80 -6.81
N LEU A 45 -7.96 0.45 -6.33
CA LEU A 45 -8.61 0.79 -5.08
C LEU A 45 -10.13 0.63 -5.20
N SER A 46 -10.80 0.37 -4.08
CA SER A 46 -12.26 0.48 -4.04
C SER A 46 -12.66 1.95 -4.16
N SER A 47 -13.66 2.25 -4.98
CA SER A 47 -14.25 3.61 -5.06
C SER A 47 -14.92 4.05 -3.76
N SER A 48 -15.17 3.12 -2.83
CA SER A 48 -15.77 3.40 -1.53
C SER A 48 -14.76 3.74 -0.45
N TYR A 49 -13.46 3.59 -0.72
CA TYR A 49 -12.39 3.75 0.27
C TYR A 49 -11.49 4.93 -0.07
N SER A 50 -10.96 5.57 0.96
CA SER A 50 -9.95 6.60 0.78
C SER A 50 -8.57 5.99 0.57
N CYS A 51 -7.80 6.56 -0.35
CA CYS A 51 -6.40 6.22 -0.56
C CYS A 51 -5.52 6.83 0.54
N GLY A 52 -4.68 6.00 1.15
CA GLY A 52 -3.55 6.39 1.97
C GLY A 52 -2.23 6.11 1.26
N TRP A 53 -1.22 6.92 1.57
CA TRP A 53 0.16 6.76 1.10
C TRP A 53 1.12 6.68 2.27
N TYR A 54 2.06 5.76 2.17
CA TYR A 54 3.01 5.44 3.23
C TYR A 54 4.44 5.41 2.67
N GLN A 55 5.40 5.93 3.42
CA GLN A 55 6.81 5.99 3.07
C GLN A 55 7.61 5.08 4.01
N GLN A 56 8.39 4.16 3.45
CA GLN A 56 9.33 3.31 4.20
C GLN A 56 10.75 3.58 3.70
N LYS A 57 11.55 4.27 4.52
CA LYS A 57 12.94 4.61 4.17
C LYS A 57 13.91 3.46 4.44
N VAL A 58 13.70 2.73 5.53
CA VAL A 58 14.58 1.63 5.94
C VAL A 58 13.85 0.31 5.78
N PRO A 59 14.37 -0.66 5.00
CA PRO A 59 13.78 -1.99 4.92
C PRO A 59 13.60 -2.61 6.31
N GLY A 60 12.40 -3.11 6.60
CA GLY A 60 12.04 -3.68 7.90
C GLY A 60 11.61 -2.66 8.97
N SER A 61 11.69 -1.36 8.70
CA SER A 61 11.08 -0.33 9.58
C SER A 61 9.58 -0.18 9.33
N GLY A 62 8.87 0.37 10.31
CA GLY A 62 7.45 0.73 10.13
C GLY A 62 7.29 1.84 9.08
N PRO A 63 6.33 1.71 8.14
CA PRO A 63 6.00 2.79 7.21
C PRO A 63 5.47 4.03 7.95
N VAL A 64 5.82 5.21 7.46
CA VAL A 64 5.29 6.50 7.95
C VAL A 64 4.20 6.97 6.99
N THR A 65 3.03 7.32 7.52
CA THR A 65 1.95 7.90 6.72
C THR A 65 2.34 9.27 6.17
N VAL A 66 2.30 9.44 4.85
CA VAL A 66 2.56 10.72 4.17
C VAL A 66 1.27 11.41 3.73
N ILE A 67 0.27 10.64 3.29
CA ILE A 67 -1.08 11.12 2.96
C ILE A 67 -2.11 10.13 3.50
N TYR A 68 -3.21 10.62 4.04
CA TYR A 68 -4.38 9.85 4.44
C TYR A 68 -5.66 10.50 3.88
N ALA A 69 -6.79 9.80 3.94
CA ALA A 69 -8.09 10.32 3.51
C ALA A 69 -8.04 11.01 2.12
N ASN A 70 -7.35 10.40 1.14
CA ASN A 70 -7.10 10.87 -0.22
C ASN A 70 -6.15 12.08 -0.37
N ASP A 71 -6.31 13.11 0.46
CA ASP A 71 -5.64 14.41 0.27
C ASP A 71 -5.10 15.03 1.57
N LYS A 72 -5.33 14.40 2.71
CA LYS A 72 -4.94 14.94 4.02
C LYS A 72 -3.50 14.55 4.32
N ARG A 73 -2.72 15.53 4.73
CA ARG A 73 -1.31 15.35 5.08
C ARG A 73 -1.13 15.47 6.60
N PRO A 74 -0.51 14.50 7.29
CA PRO A 74 -0.23 14.60 8.72
C PRO A 74 0.67 15.78 9.06
N SER A 75 0.59 16.26 10.30
CA SER A 75 1.53 17.27 10.82
C SER A 75 2.96 16.73 10.79
N GLY A 76 3.92 17.57 10.41
CA GLY A 76 5.34 17.19 10.32
C GLY A 76 5.74 16.59 8.96
N ILE A 77 4.78 16.24 8.09
CA ILE A 77 5.08 15.87 6.71
C ILE A 77 5.22 17.15 5.85
N PRO A 78 6.31 17.30 5.07
CA PRO A 78 6.56 18.51 4.28
C PRO A 78 5.45 18.86 3.29
N SER A 79 5.23 20.15 3.06
CA SER A 79 4.17 20.65 2.17
C SER A 79 4.29 20.23 0.70
N ARG A 80 5.49 19.79 0.30
CA ARG A 80 5.77 19.22 -1.02
C ARG A 80 5.05 17.92 -1.35
N PHE A 81 4.61 17.17 -0.33
CA PHE A 81 3.82 15.95 -0.53
C PHE A 81 2.34 16.30 -0.67
N SER A 82 1.69 15.80 -1.70
CA SER A 82 0.23 15.92 -1.87
C SER A 82 -0.36 14.65 -2.44
N GLY A 83 -1.61 14.36 -2.08
CA GLY A 83 -2.36 13.24 -2.63
C GLY A 83 -3.62 13.71 -3.34
N SER A 84 -4.07 12.87 -4.27
CA SER A 84 -5.37 13.00 -4.91
C SER A 84 -5.92 11.62 -5.26
N SER A 85 -7.22 11.56 -5.56
CA SER A 85 -7.90 10.34 -5.98
C SER A 85 -8.92 10.63 -7.07
N SER A 86 -9.02 9.74 -8.05
CA SER A 86 -10.05 9.76 -9.08
C SER A 86 -10.51 8.33 -9.37
N GLY A 87 -11.79 8.06 -9.18
CA GLY A 87 -12.35 6.71 -9.32
C GLY A 87 -11.65 5.71 -8.41
N THR A 88 -11.00 4.72 -9.01
CA THR A 88 -10.25 3.64 -8.32
C THR A 88 -8.74 3.88 -8.31
N THR A 89 -8.30 5.10 -8.65
CA THR A 89 -6.89 5.47 -8.77
C THR A 89 -6.53 6.60 -7.80
N GLY A 90 -5.59 6.34 -6.88
CA GLY A 90 -4.92 7.34 -6.07
C GLY A 90 -3.64 7.83 -6.73
N THR A 91 -3.23 9.08 -6.48
CA THR A 91 -1.96 9.65 -6.96
C THR A 91 -1.25 10.35 -5.81
N LEU A 92 0.01 10.03 -5.59
CA LEU A 92 0.95 10.80 -4.77
C LEU A 92 1.74 11.72 -5.68
N THR A 93 1.83 12.99 -5.34
CA THR A 93 2.71 13.97 -5.97
C THR A 93 3.73 14.46 -4.94
N ILE A 94 5.00 14.47 -5.33
CA ILE A 94 6.09 15.04 -4.54
C ILE A 94 6.72 16.14 -5.39
N THR A 95 6.54 17.40 -4.99
CA THR A 95 7.12 18.55 -5.71
C THR A 95 8.43 18.96 -5.06
N GLY A 96 9.46 19.25 -5.86
CA GLY A 96 10.74 19.65 -5.27
C GLY A 96 11.36 18.51 -4.44
N VAL A 97 11.50 17.34 -5.08
CA VAL A 97 12.13 16.14 -4.48
C VAL A 97 13.44 16.50 -3.79
N GLN A 98 13.67 15.91 -2.62
CA GLN A 98 14.90 16.06 -1.83
C GLN A 98 15.59 14.70 -1.66
N ALA A 99 16.86 14.71 -1.26
CA ALA A 99 17.63 13.48 -1.05
C ALA A 99 16.98 12.58 0.02
N GLU A 100 16.33 13.18 1.02
CA GLU A 100 15.65 12.45 2.08
C GLU A 100 14.35 11.79 1.64
N ASP A 101 13.88 12.05 0.41
CA ASP A 101 12.65 11.46 -0.13
C ASP A 101 12.87 10.08 -0.78
N GLU A 102 14.13 9.61 -0.84
CA GLU A 102 14.45 8.25 -1.27
C GLU A 102 13.85 7.22 -0.30
N ALA A 103 12.91 6.42 -0.79
CA ALA A 103 12.16 5.47 -0.01
C ALA A 103 11.36 4.50 -0.91
N VAL A 104 10.84 3.44 -0.31
CA VAL A 104 9.74 2.68 -0.89
C VAL A 104 8.42 3.34 -0.49
N TYR A 105 7.54 3.58 -1.47
CA TYR A 105 6.22 4.15 -1.25
C TYR A 105 5.15 3.10 -1.48
N PHE A 106 4.21 3.00 -0.55
CA PHE A 106 3.06 2.09 -0.61
C PHE A 106 1.77 2.88 -0.62
N CYS A 107 0.75 2.33 -1.27
CA CYS A 107 -0.62 2.83 -1.20
C CYS A 107 -1.56 1.76 -0.62
N GLY A 108 -2.68 2.21 -0.09
CA GLY A 108 -3.76 1.31 0.35
C GLY A 108 -5.10 2.04 0.45
N GLY A 109 -6.19 1.29 0.33
CA GLY A 109 -7.52 1.78 0.68
C GLY A 109 -7.81 1.51 2.14
N ASP A 110 -8.37 2.48 2.86
CA ASP A 110 -8.85 2.31 4.23
C ASP A 110 -10.21 1.61 4.22
N ASP A 111 -10.29 0.37 4.71
CA ASP A 111 -11.54 -0.34 4.90
C ASP A 111 -12.10 -0.02 6.29
N SER A 112 -13.32 0.51 6.36
CA SER A 112 -13.97 0.94 7.60
C SER A 112 -14.50 -0.23 8.46
N SER A 113 -13.85 -1.39 8.40
CA SER A 113 -14.25 -2.64 9.08
C SER A 113 -14.00 -2.61 10.59
#